data_AF-A0A938PJ03-F1
#
_entry.id   AF-A0A938PJ03-F1
#
_cell.length_a   1.000
_cell.length_b   1.000
_cell.length_c   1.000
_cell.angle_alpha   90.00
_cell.angle_beta   90.00
_cell.angle_gamma   90.00
#
_symmetry.space_group_name_H-M   'P 1'
#
loop_
_entity.id
_entity.type
_entity.pdbx_description
1 polymer ?
#
loop_
_entity_poly.entity_id
_entity_poly.type
_entity_poly.pdbx_seq_one_letter_code
_entity_poly.pdbx_strand_id
1 'polypeptide(L)' 'MTNKEILNKAEQGERVSFEEGLQILSSGELLDLGETANEIRCKHNPDDQVTFVIDTNPNYTNVCEIDCT' A
#
# COMPACT_ATOMS: atom_id res chain seq x y z
N MET A 1 3.17 19.65 -4.04
CA MET A 1 2.67 18.97 -5.25
C MET A 1 1.20 18.70 -5.09
N THR A 2 0.43 18.73 -6.17
CA THR A 2 -0.97 18.26 -6.17
C THR A 2 -1.01 16.75 -5.96
N ASN A 3 -2.17 16.20 -5.57
CA ASN A 3 -2.31 14.74 -5.42
C ASN A 3 -1.97 14.00 -6.72
N LYS A 4 -2.38 14.56 -7.87
CA LYS A 4 -2.05 14.00 -9.20
C LYS A 4 -0.55 14.00 -9.50
N GLU A 5 0.17 15.05 -9.13
CA GLU A 5 1.62 15.11 -9.31
C GLU A 5 2.35 14.07 -8.46
N ILE A 6 1.90 13.86 -7.21
CA ILE A 6 2.49 12.84 -6.34
C ILE A 6 2.19 11.43 -6.87
N LEU A 7 0.96 11.18 -7.34
CA LEU A 7 0.57 9.90 -7.93
C LEU A 7 1.38 9.60 -9.20
N ASN A 8 1.52 10.56 -10.12
CA ASN A 8 2.35 10.40 -11.31
C ASN A 8 3.82 10.09 -10.95
N LYS A 9 4.37 10.78 -9.94
CA LYS A 9 5.71 10.51 -9.42
C LYS A 9 5.83 9.07 -8.91
N ALA A 10 4.86 8.59 -8.13
CA ALA A 10 4.83 7.21 -7.65
C ALA A 10 4.74 6.20 -8.80
N GLU A 11 3.93 6.50 -9.82
CA GLU A 11 3.74 5.66 -11.00
C GLU A 11 5.04 5.50 -11.82
N GLN A 12 5.90 6.53 -11.84
CA GLN A 12 7.24 6.49 -12.44
C GLN A 12 8.28 5.73 -11.59
N GLY A 13 7.88 5.19 -10.44
CA GLY A 13 8.75 4.45 -9.54
C GLY A 13 9.60 5.32 -8.62
N GLU A 14 9.33 6.63 -8.56
CA GLU A 14 10.00 7.52 -7.62
C GLU A 14 9.42 7.39 -6.21
N ARG A 15 10.29 7.58 -5.21
CA ARG A 15 9.89 7.43 -3.80
C ARG A 15 8.97 8.57 -3.36
N VAL A 16 7.78 8.21 -2.89
CA VAL A 16 6.87 9.10 -2.16
C VAL A 16 7.47 9.46 -0.80
N SER A 17 7.54 10.74 -0.47
CA SER A 17 8.03 11.22 0.83
C SER A 17 6.97 11.00 1.93
N PHE A 18 7.37 11.20 3.19
CA PHE A 18 6.43 11.12 4.31
C PHE A 18 5.28 12.13 4.19
N GLU A 19 5.61 13.38 3.87
CA GLU A 19 4.66 14.49 3.74
C GLU A 19 3.72 14.28 2.55
N GLU A 20 4.26 13.80 1.44
CA GLU A 20 3.49 13.44 0.25
C GLU A 20 2.51 12.30 0.54
N GLY A 21 2.96 11.26 1.25
CA GLY A 21 2.11 10.15 1.66
C GLY A 21 0.99 10.57 2.61
N LEU A 22 1.29 11.44 3.59
CA LEU A 22 0.29 12.01 4.49
C LEU A 22 -0.75 12.85 3.73
N GLN A 23 -0.32 13.63 2.73
CA GLN A 23 -1.22 14.42 1.90
C GLN A 23 -2.20 13.54 1.11
N ILE A 24 -1.70 12.49 0.45
CA ILE A 24 -2.54 11.52 -0.28
C ILE A 24 -3.51 10.83 0.69
N LEU A 25 -3.04 10.39 1.86
CA LEU A 25 -3.90 9.73 2.84
C LEU A 25 -5.03 10.63 3.34
N SER A 26 -4.75 11.93 3.51
CA SER A 26 -5.71 12.88 4.09
C SER A 26 -6.72 13.42 3.08
N SER A 27 -6.38 13.45 1.79
CA SER A 27 -7.13 14.23 0.79
C SER A 27 -7.13 13.65 -0.62
N GLY A 28 -6.52 12.48 -0.83
CA GLY A 28 -6.46 11.81 -2.13
C GLY A 28 -7.82 11.24 -2.53
N GLU A 29 -8.14 11.34 -3.83
CA GLU A 29 -9.29 10.65 -4.40
C GLU A 29 -9.04 9.15 -4.42
N LEU A 30 -9.98 8.37 -3.87
CA LEU A 30 -9.81 6.93 -3.67
C LEU A 30 -9.56 6.18 -4.99
N LEU A 31 -10.27 6.57 -6.05
CA LEU A 31 -10.17 5.89 -7.35
C LEU A 31 -8.83 6.19 -8.05
N ASP A 32 -8.36 7.44 -8.02
CA ASP A 32 -7.05 7.83 -8.56
C ASP A 32 -5.93 7.06 -7.84
N LEU A 33 -6.03 6.90 -6.52
CA LEU A 33 -5.09 6.11 -5.73
C LEU A 33 -5.13 4.62 -6.10
N GLY A 34 -6.33 4.05 -6.23
CA GLY A 34 -6.53 2.65 -6.58
C GLY A 34 -5.99 2.30 -7.97
N GLU A 35 -6.22 3.17 -8.95
CA GLU A 35 -5.70 3.05 -10.32
C GLU A 35 -4.16 3.07 -10.32
N THR A 36 -3.57 4.11 -9.71
CA THR A 36 -2.10 4.26 -9.60
C THR A 36 -1.47 3.05 -8.90
N ALA A 37 -2.06 2.59 -7.79
CA ALA A 37 -1.56 1.42 -7.06
C ALA A 37 -1.65 0.13 -7.88
N ASN A 38 -2.72 -0.05 -8.66
CA ASN A 38 -2.89 -1.19 -9.55
C ASN A 38 -1.84 -1.19 -10.68
N GLU A 39 -1.55 -0.03 -11.28
CA GLU A 39 -0.49 0.12 -12.28
C GLU A 39 0.89 -0.20 -11.71
N ILE A 40 1.21 0.32 -10.52
CA ILE A 40 2.47 0.00 -9.83
C ILE A 40 2.56 -1.50 -9.52
N ARG A 41 1.46 -2.14 -9.10
CA ARG A 41 1.39 -3.59 -8.88
C ARG A 41 1.66 -4.36 -10.17
N CYS A 42 1.05 -3.97 -11.30
CA CYS A 42 1.31 -4.58 -12.62
C CYS A 42 2.77 -4.41 -13.05
N LYS A 43 3.39 -3.25 -12.79
CA LYS A 43 4.82 -3.04 -13.11
C LYS A 43 5.73 -3.98 -12.30
N HIS A 44 5.38 -4.25 -11.03
CA HIS A 44 6.14 -5.18 -10.18
C HIS A 44 5.84 -6.66 -10.46
N ASN A 45 4.58 -6.98 -10.77
CA ASN A 45 4.07 -8.32 -11.01
C ASN A 45 3.36 -8.31 -12.39
N PRO A 46 4.11 -8.47 -13.49
CA PRO A 46 3.58 -8.30 -14.84
C PRO A 46 2.69 -9.45 -15.30
N ASP A 47 2.83 -10.63 -14.69
CA ASP A 47 1.97 -11.77 -14.96
C ASP A 47 0.62 -11.59 -14.26
N ASP A 48 -0.46 -12.07 -14.89
CA ASP A 48 -1.82 -12.09 -14.31
C ASP A 48 -2.00 -13.22 -13.27
N GLN A 49 -0.91 -13.58 -12.58
CA GLN A 49 -0.92 -14.61 -11.56
C GLN A 49 -1.15 -13.98 -10.19
N VAL A 50 -2.27 -14.35 -9.57
CA VAL A 50 -2.55 -14.06 -8.16
C VAL A 50 -2.21 -15.30 -7.33
N THR A 51 -1.39 -15.12 -6.30
CA THR A 51 -1.00 -16.18 -5.38
C THR A 51 -1.81 -16.10 -4.09
N PHE A 52 -1.82 -17.20 -3.32
CA PHE A 52 -2.43 -17.26 -2.01
C PHE A 52 -1.51 -18.02 -1.05
N VAL A 53 -1.66 -17.76 0.25
CA VAL A 53 -0.88 -18.42 1.30
C VAL A 53 -1.72 -19.55 1.90
N ILE A 54 -1.16 -20.77 1.93
CA ILE A 54 -1.66 -21.86 2.77
C ILE A 54 -0.73 -21.94 3.98
N ASP A 55 -1.20 -21.48 5.11
CA ASP A 55 -0.42 -21.45 6.34
C ASP A 55 -1.24 -21.96 7.53
N THR A 56 -0.54 -22.53 8.52
CA THR A 56 -1.12 -22.86 9.83
C THR A 56 -0.46 -21.96 10.87
N ASN A 57 -1.26 -21.15 11.57
CA ASN A 57 -0.77 -20.27 12.64
C ASN A 57 -1.14 -20.83 14.02
N PRO A 58 -0.29 -21.68 14.65
CA PRO A 58 -0.56 -22.23 15.97
C PRO A 58 -0.29 -21.19 17.06
N ASN A 59 -1.34 -20.51 17.51
CA ASN A 59 -1.29 -19.63 18.68
C ASN A 59 -1.66 -20.40 19.95
N TYR A 60 -0.66 -20.98 20.61
CA TYR A 60 -0.86 -21.84 21.79
C TYR A 60 -1.34 -21.09 23.05
N THR A 61 -1.19 -19.77 23.08
CA THR A 61 -1.67 -18.90 24.16
C THR A 61 -2.12 -17.57 23.59
N ASN A 62 -3.14 -16.99 24.21
CA ASN A 62 -3.60 -15.62 23.98
C ASN A 62 -3.36 -14.71 25.20
N VAL A 63 -2.62 -15.19 26.20
CA VAL A 63 -2.21 -14.40 27.37
C VAL A 63 -1.03 -13.51 27.00
N CYS A 64 -1.12 -12.23 27.35
CA CYS A 64 -0.07 -11.24 27.12
C CYS A 64 0.01 -10.28 28.32
N GLU A 65 1.23 -9.91 28.72
CA GLU A 65 1.47 -8.90 29.77
C GLU A 65 1.59 -7.48 29.18
N ILE A 66 1.72 -7.35 27.85
CA ILE A 66 1.90 -6.07 27.19
C ILE A 66 0.59 -5.30 27.12
N ASP A 67 0.62 -4.04 27.52
CA ASP A 67 -0.44 -3.06 27.35
C ASP A 67 -0.25 -2.33 26.02
N CYS A 68 -0.86 -2.86 24.95
CA CYS A 68 -0.69 -2.35 23.58
C CYS A 68 -1.42 -1.02 23.30
N THR A 69 -2.09 -0.44 24.30
CA THR A 69 -2.95 0.74 24.16
C THR A 69 -2.16 2.04 23.94
#